data_AF-T1GV90-F1
#
_entry.id   AF-T1GV90-F1
#
_cell.length_a   1.000
_cell.length_b   1.000
_cell.length_c   1.000
_cell.angle_alpha   90.00
_cell.angle_beta   90.00
_cell.angle_gamma   90.00
#
_symmetry.space_group_name_H-M   'P 1'
#
loop_
_entity.id
_entity.type
_entity.pdbx_description
1 polymer ?
#
loop_
_entity_poly.entity_id
_entity_poly.type
_entity_poly.pdbx_seq_one_letter_code
_entity_poly.pdbx_strand_id
1 'polypeptide(L)'
;MTSLTVKCIDGFNGGLPQSFMLEIKDLNSYQEIKSNITSPVPRFSVSSLTPGSVYTLAVYAFNSKGRSDPTILNAAMLRMPEKQLTSESGEYYFLL
;
A
#
# COMPACT_ATOMS: atom_id res chain seq x y z
N MET A 1 -16.20 -4.95 5.16
CA MET A 1 -15.01 -5.14 4.30
C MET A 1 -13.91 -4.25 4.84
N THR A 2 -12.74 -4.82 5.10
CA THR A 2 -11.55 -4.14 5.63
C THR A 2 -10.72 -3.61 4.47
N SER A 3 -10.32 -2.34 4.53
CA SER A 3 -9.66 -1.67 3.43
C SER A 3 -8.52 -0.76 3.91
N LEU A 4 -7.62 -0.46 3.00
CA LEU A 4 -6.49 0.41 3.22
C LEU A 4 -6.28 1.34 2.03
N THR A 5 -6.08 2.61 2.33
CA THR A 5 -5.69 3.62 1.35
C THR A 5 -4.26 4.06 1.60
N VAL A 6 -3.47 4.11 0.53
CA VAL A 6 -2.08 4.56 0.56
C VAL A 6 -1.96 5.75 -0.36
N LYS A 7 -1.50 6.88 0.17
CA LYS A 7 -1.23 8.10 -0.59
C LYS A 7 0.24 8.44 -0.40
N CYS A 8 0.88 8.86 -1.47
CA CYS A 8 2.23 9.38 -1.41
C CYS A 8 2.34 10.70 -2.17
N ILE A 9 3.39 11.44 -1.86
CA ILE A 9 3.80 12.63 -2.58
C ILE A 9 4.90 12.19 -3.54
N ASP A 10 4.81 12.63 -4.79
CA ASP A 10 5.81 12.37 -5.81
C ASP A 10 7.12 13.10 -5.53
N GLY A 11 8.23 12.38 -5.60
CA GLY A 11 9.57 12.92 -5.47
C GLY A 11 10.10 13.55 -6.76
N PHE A 12 11.37 13.96 -6.74
CA PHE A 12 12.03 14.51 -7.92
C PHE A 12 12.18 13.46 -9.03
N ASN A 13 11.43 13.64 -10.12
CA ASN A 13 11.40 12.72 -11.27
C ASN A 13 12.27 13.19 -12.46
N GLY A 14 12.94 14.34 -12.34
CA GLY A 14 13.78 14.90 -13.40
C GLY A 14 13.02 15.35 -14.66
N GLY A 15 11.72 15.65 -14.54
CA GLY A 15 10.86 16.08 -15.65
C GLY A 15 10.31 14.92 -16.49
N LEU A 16 10.49 13.67 -16.04
CA LEU A 16 9.97 12.48 -16.73
C LEU A 16 8.62 12.05 -16.16
N PRO A 17 7.70 11.53 -17.00
CA PRO A 17 6.49 10.88 -16.52
C PRO A 17 6.83 9.75 -15.55
N GLN A 18 6.19 9.75 -14.40
CA GLN A 18 6.41 8.78 -13.34
C GLN A 18 5.14 7.97 -13.10
N SER A 19 5.30 6.71 -12.73
CA SER A 19 4.23 5.83 -12.28
C SER A 19 4.64 5.20 -10.94
N PHE A 20 3.66 4.66 -10.24
CA PHE A 20 3.82 4.19 -8.87
C PHE A 20 3.32 2.76 -8.77
N MET A 21 4.01 1.94 -7.97
CA MET A 21 3.63 0.55 -7.73
C MET A 21 3.57 0.29 -6.23
N LEU A 22 2.50 -0.37 -5.79
CA LEU A 22 2.31 -0.85 -4.43
C LEU A 22 2.32 -2.39 -4.45
N GLU A 23 3.25 -2.98 -3.70
CA GLU A 23 3.25 -4.41 -3.38
C GLU A 23 2.84 -4.61 -1.93
N ILE A 24 1.89 -5.53 -1.67
CA ILE A 24 1.42 -5.88 -0.33
C ILE A 24 1.70 -7.36 -0.08
N LYS A 25 2.36 -7.63 1.05
CA LYS A 25 2.67 -8.97 1.54
C LYS A 25 2.07 -9.19 2.92
N ASP A 26 1.49 -10.37 3.14
CA ASP A 26 0.99 -10.76 4.46
C ASP A 26 2.15 -11.32 5.31
N LEU A 27 2.45 -10.67 6.43
CA LEU A 27 3.51 -11.10 7.35
C LEU A 27 3.19 -12.43 8.04
N ASN A 28 1.91 -12.77 8.17
CA ASN A 28 1.48 -14.02 8.81
C ASN A 28 1.55 -15.21 7.85
N SER A 29 1.61 -14.98 6.53
CA SER A 29 1.52 -16.03 5.50
C SER A 29 2.84 -16.21 4.72
N TYR A 30 3.97 -16.32 5.41
CA TYR A 30 5.29 -16.49 4.77
C TYR A 30 5.62 -15.42 3.70
N GLN A 31 5.15 -14.18 3.87
CA GLN A 31 5.35 -13.08 2.93
C GLN A 31 4.74 -13.30 1.53
N GLU A 32 3.64 -14.04 1.44
CA GLU A 32 2.86 -14.18 0.21
C GLU A 32 2.37 -12.80 -0.29
N ILE A 33 2.55 -12.53 -1.59
CA ILE A 33 2.04 -11.31 -2.23
C ILE A 33 0.52 -11.40 -2.30
N LYS A 34 -0.17 -10.50 -1.58
CA LYS A 34 -1.63 -10.37 -1.63
C LYS A 34 -2.10 -9.44 -2.73
N SER A 35 -1.30 -8.44 -3.07
CA SER A 35 -1.65 -7.47 -4.12
C SER A 35 -0.40 -6.83 -4.72
N ASN A 36 -0.45 -6.59 -6.03
CA ASN A 36 0.52 -5.76 -6.76
C ASN A 36 -0.29 -4.81 -7.66
N ILE A 37 -0.21 -3.51 -7.39
CA ILE A 37 -1.05 -2.50 -8.02
C ILE A 37 -0.14 -1.42 -8.60
N THR A 38 -0.32 -1.12 -9.88
CA THR A 38 0.36 0.00 -10.56
C THR A 38 -0.63 1.13 -10.81
N SER A 39 -0.19 2.37 -10.64
CA SER A 39 -1.00 3.57 -10.82
C SER A 39 -0.17 4.71 -11.43
N PRO A 40 -0.72 5.51 -12.35
CA PRO A 40 -0.06 6.72 -12.85
C PRO A 40 -0.07 7.88 -11.83
N VAL A 41 -0.83 7.74 -10.73
CA VAL A 41 -0.91 8.71 -9.63
C VAL A 41 -0.50 8.06 -8.31
N PRO A 42 0.08 8.81 -7.35
CA PRO A 42 0.60 8.26 -6.09
C PRO A 42 -0.53 8.00 -5.06
N ARG A 43 -1.54 7.23 -5.46
CA ARG A 43 -2.69 6.86 -4.64
C ARG A 43 -3.15 5.44 -4.98
N PHE A 44 -3.36 4.64 -3.93
CA PHE A 44 -3.80 3.25 -4.01
C PHE A 44 -4.93 3.01 -3.01
N SER A 45 -5.88 2.17 -3.38
CA SER A 45 -6.93 1.67 -2.49
C SER A 45 -6.95 0.15 -2.60
N VAL A 46 -6.81 -0.52 -1.47
CA VAL A 46 -6.80 -1.99 -1.38
C VAL A 46 -7.93 -2.42 -0.46
N SER A 47 -8.73 -3.36 -0.94
CA SER A 47 -9.85 -3.93 -0.20
C SER A 47 -9.63 -5.41 0.09
N SER A 48 -10.53 -6.01 0.86
CA SER A 48 -10.53 -7.46 1.15
C SER A 48 -9.28 -7.92 1.91
N LEU A 49 -8.70 -7.06 2.73
CA LEU A 49 -7.61 -7.43 3.64
C LEU A 49 -8.16 -8.24 4.82
N THR A 50 -7.40 -9.19 5.34
CA THR A 50 -7.80 -10.04 6.45
C THR A 50 -7.77 -9.26 7.78
N PRO A 51 -8.88 -9.19 8.53
CA PRO A 51 -8.88 -8.61 9.87
C PRO A 51 -7.90 -9.33 10.81
N GLY A 52 -7.17 -8.59 11.64
CA GLY A 52 -6.15 -9.15 12.53
C GLY A 52 -4.83 -9.54 11.86
N SER A 53 -4.70 -9.41 10.53
CA SER A 53 -3.43 -9.61 9.83
C SER A 53 -2.56 -8.36 9.86
N VAL A 54 -1.24 -8.56 9.76
CA VAL A 54 -0.27 -7.49 9.55
C VAL A 54 0.31 -7.61 8.14
N TYR A 55 0.32 -6.49 7.43
CA TYR A 55 0.80 -6.41 6.06
C TYR A 55 2.06 -5.57 5.98
N THR A 56 3.00 -5.97 5.15
CA THR A 56 4.11 -5.14 4.69
C THR A 56 3.75 -4.56 3.32
N LEU A 57 3.88 -3.25 3.20
CA LEU A 57 3.65 -2.50 1.99
C LEU A 57 4.99 -2.01 1.47
N ALA A 58 5.29 -2.28 0.21
CA ALA A 58 6.44 -1.72 -0.49
C ALA A 58 5.95 -0.84 -1.64
N VAL A 59 6.24 0.46 -1.55
CA VAL A 59 5.83 1.44 -2.56
C VAL A 59 7.02 1.94 -3.33
N TYR A 60 6.92 1.89 -4.66
CA TYR A 60 7.97 2.27 -5.59
C TYR A 60 7.47 3.39 -6.49
N ALA A 61 8.38 4.29 -6.86
CA ALA A 61 8.22 5.15 -8.01
C ALA A 61 9.06 4.60 -9.17
N PHE A 62 8.59 4.71 -10.41
CA PHE A 62 9.37 4.31 -11.59
C PHE A 62 9.07 5.18 -12.80
N ASN A 63 10.10 5.36 -13.62
CA ASN A 63 10.04 6.05 -14.91
C ASN A 63 11.00 5.38 -15.90
N SER A 64 11.25 6.01 -17.05
CA SER A 64 12.15 5.46 -18.08
C SER A 64 13.62 5.30 -17.64
N LYS A 65 14.04 5.92 -16.53
CA LYS A 65 15.39 5.72 -15.96
C LYS A 65 15.47 4.51 -15.02
N GLY A 66 14.34 3.97 -14.58
CA GLY A 66 14.29 2.82 -13.68
C GLY A 66 13.29 2.99 -12.53
N ARG A 67 13.44 2.13 -11.53
CA ARG A 67 12.61 2.05 -10.33
C ARG A 67 13.41 2.56 -9.12
N SER A 68 12.75 3.31 -8.24
CA SER A 68 13.31 3.75 -6.96
C SER A 68 13.53 2.58 -6.01
N ASP A 69 14.26 2.86 -4.91
CA ASP A 69 14.15 2.03 -3.71
C ASP A 69 12.72 2.09 -3.14
N PRO A 70 12.25 1.03 -2.48
CA PRO A 70 10.92 1.03 -1.89
C PRO A 70 10.87 1.85 -0.61
N THR A 71 9.77 2.58 -0.43
CA THR A 71 9.32 2.97 0.92
C THR A 71 8.52 1.82 1.52
N ILE A 72 8.96 1.34 2.69
CA ILE A 72 8.35 0.21 3.40
C ILE A 72 7.46 0.71 4.55
N LEU A 73 6.22 0.24 4.60
CA LEU A 73 5.28 0.49 5.69
C LEU A 73 4.74 -0.84 6.23
N ASN A 74 4.42 -0.87 7.53
CA ASN A 74 3.69 -1.97 8.13
C ASN A 74 2.29 -1.51 8.54
N ALA A 75 1.27 -2.25 8.12
CA ALA A 75 -0.12 -1.97 8.43
C ALA A 75 -0.76 -3.15 9.15
N ALA A 76 -1.24 -2.91 10.37
CA ALA A 76 -2.02 -3.88 11.12
C ALA A 76 -3.51 -3.65 10.86
N MET A 77 -4.20 -4.66 10.34
CA MET A 77 -5.66 -4.64 10.25
C MET A 77 -6.22 -5.00 11.62
N LEU A 78 -7.10 -4.15 12.14
CA LEU A 78 -7.76 -4.41 13.41
C LEU A 78 -8.67 -5.65 13.28
N ARG A 79 -8.85 -6.35 14.40
CA ARG A 79 -9.79 -7.47 14.47
C ARG A 79 -11.20 -6.88 14.49
N MET A 80 -12.12 -7.46 13.73
CA MET A 80 -13.52 -7.03 13.77
C MET A 80 -14.05 -7.21 15.20
N PRO A 81 -14.60 -6.16 15.85
CA PRO A 81 -15.29 -6.33 17.10
C PRO A 81 -16.58 -7.14 16.87
N GLU A 82 -16.84 -8.13 17.72
CA GLU A 82 -17.93 -9.12 17.57
C GLU A 82 -19.35 -8.50 17.52
N LYS A 83 -19.51 -7.19 17.78
CA LYS A 83 -20.81 -6.51 17.85
C LYS A 83 -20.94 -5.14 17.16
N GLN A 84 -20.00 -4.70 16.31
CA GLN A 84 -20.18 -3.46 15.54
C GLN A 84 -19.82 -3.64 14.06
N LEU A 85 -20.80 -3.41 13.17
CA LEU A 85 -20.60 -3.27 11.72
C LEU A 85 -19.96 -1.90 11.42
N THR A 86 -18.72 -1.68 11.82
CA THR A 86 -17.96 -0.50 11.41
C THR A 86 -16.92 -0.89 10.37
N SER A 87 -16.96 -0.23 9.21
CA SER A 87 -15.94 -0.36 8.16
C SER A 87 -14.69 0.39 8.59
N GLU A 88 -13.63 -0.33 8.93
CA GLU A 88 -12.33 0.27 9.23
C GLU A 88 -11.51 0.47 7.95
N SER A 89 -11.08 1.71 7.75
CA SER A 89 -10.21 2.15 6.66
C SER A 89 -8.98 2.85 7.23
N GLY A 90 -7.78 2.29 7.00
CA GLY A 90 -6.53 2.97 7.33
C GLY A 90 -6.07 3.87 6.18
N GLU A 91 -5.45 5.01 6.49
CA GLU A 91 -4.80 5.88 5.50
C GLU A 91 -3.32 6.11 5.85
N TYR A 92 -2.42 5.95 4.87
CA TYR A 92 -0.99 6.24 4.99
C TYR A 92 -0.57 7.36 4.04
N TYR A 93 0.31 8.25 4.52
CA TYR A 93 0.85 9.40 3.79
C TYR A 93 2.37 9.51 3.96
N PHE A 94 3.12 9.61 2.87
CA PHE A 94 4.59 9.76 2.89
C PHE A 94 5.11 10.33 1.56
N LEU A 95 6.40 10.67 1.51
CA LEU A 95 7.10 11.15 0.30
C LEU A 95 7.87 10.00 -0.35
N LEU A 96 7.80 9.92 -1.69
CA LEU A 96 8.60 9.00 -2.52
C LEU A 96 9.85 9.67 -3.10
#